data_AF-A0A8H7UPG4-F1
#
_entry.id   AF-A0A8H7UPG4-F1
#
_cell.length_a   1.000
_cell.length_b   1.000
_cell.length_c   1.000
_cell.angle_alpha   90.00
_cell.angle_beta   90.00
_cell.angle_gamma   90.00
#
_symmetry.space_group_name_H-M   'P 1'
#
loop_
_entity.id
_entity.type
_entity.pdbx_description
1 polymer ?
#
loop_
_entity_poly.entity_id
_entity_poly.type
_entity_poly.pdbx_seq_one_letter_code
_entity_poly.pdbx_strand_id
1 'polypeptide(L)'
;MHYVRGSVFDADYLQSVFRGNPNIVHIIGAFLDDSSKSVGTVYEHINCNPSIVAACAMADKFDSNYNLSEDQKALLYFSVAKGFPEFIFDQTLVKSKRKAKAPLLGVEFGNKLRVRYTPSIKGYV
;
A
#
# COMPACT_ATOMS: atom_id res chain seq x y z
N MET A 1 -5.30 18.40 -12.29
CA MET A 1 -5.20 16.93 -12.06
C MET A 1 -4.39 16.34 -13.19
N HIS A 2 -3.32 15.60 -12.89
CA HIS A 2 -2.47 14.97 -13.90
C HIS A 2 -2.64 13.46 -13.83
N TYR A 3 -2.91 12.84 -14.97
CA TYR A 3 -3.04 11.39 -15.08
C TYR A 3 -1.77 10.84 -15.70
N VAL A 4 -1.28 9.75 -15.13
CA VAL A 4 -0.10 9.06 -15.63
C VAL A 4 -0.43 7.58 -15.74
N ARG A 5 -0.04 6.97 -16.87
CA ARG A 5 -0.19 5.53 -17.11
C ARG A 5 1.11 4.83 -16.73
N GLY A 6 1.03 3.80 -15.90
CA GLY A 6 2.16 2.95 -15.57
C GLY A 6 1.82 1.91 -14.51
N SER A 7 2.86 1.24 -14.00
CA SER A 7 2.75 0.14 -13.05
C SER A 7 3.40 0.51 -11.72
N VAL A 8 2.80 0.07 -10.62
CA VAL A 8 3.39 0.19 -9.28
C VAL A 8 4.60 -0.74 -9.08
N PHE A 9 4.77 -1.74 -9.95
CA PHE A 9 5.92 -2.64 -9.91
C PHE A 9 7.13 -2.12 -10.70
N ASP A 10 6.96 -1.01 -11.42
CA ASP A 10 8.03 -0.36 -12.17
C ASP A 10 8.64 0.74 -11.29
N ALA A 11 9.85 0.47 -10.78
CA ALA A 11 10.55 1.36 -9.86
C ALA A 11 10.91 2.69 -10.54
N ASP A 12 11.40 2.67 -11.77
CA ASP A 12 11.80 3.88 -12.52
C ASP A 12 10.57 4.78 -12.77
N TYR A 13 9.43 4.14 -13.07
CA TYR A 13 8.16 4.84 -13.20
C TYR A 13 7.73 5.51 -11.88
N LEU A 14 7.76 4.79 -10.76
CA LEU A 14 7.43 5.37 -9.45
C LEU A 14 8.34 6.55 -9.09
N GLN A 15 9.64 6.44 -9.39
CA GLN A 15 10.59 7.52 -9.19
C GLN A 15 10.22 8.77 -10.01
N SER A 16 9.70 8.62 -11.22
CA SER A 16 9.22 9.75 -12.01
C SER A 16 7.95 10.38 -11.41
N VAL A 17 6.96 9.56 -11.05
CA VAL A 17 5.66 10.02 -10.52
C VAL A 17 5.82 10.78 -9.20
N PHE A 18 6.74 10.35 -8.34
CA PHE A 18 6.94 10.99 -7.03
C PHE A 18 7.65 12.35 -7.10
N ARG A 19 8.09 12.82 -8.28
CA ARG A 19 8.87 14.08 -8.40
C ARG A 19 8.13 15.32 -7.90
N GLY A 20 6.79 15.34 -7.96
CA GLY A 20 5.99 16.51 -7.58
C GLY A 20 5.12 16.34 -6.34
N ASN A 21 4.94 15.11 -5.84
CA ASN A 21 3.98 14.81 -4.78
C ASN A 21 4.60 13.92 -3.70
N PRO A 22 4.92 14.49 -2.53
CA PRO A 22 5.54 13.73 -1.46
C PRO A 22 4.55 12.83 -0.70
N ASN A 23 3.25 13.15 -0.72
CA ASN A 23 2.24 12.38 0.02
C ASN A 23 1.48 11.46 -0.93
N ILE A 24 1.38 10.18 -0.57
CA ILE A 24 0.82 9.15 -1.43
C ILE A 24 -0.39 8.49 -0.78
N VAL A 25 -1.45 8.35 -1.56
CA VAL A 25 -2.62 7.57 -1.20
C VAL A 25 -2.61 6.28 -2.02
N HIS A 26 -2.41 5.16 -1.33
CA HIS A 26 -2.30 3.84 -1.95
C HIS A 26 -3.58 3.03 -1.76
N ILE A 27 -4.38 2.98 -2.82
CA ILE A 27 -5.68 2.28 -2.90
C ILE A 27 -5.64 1.02 -3.77
N ILE A 28 -4.45 0.59 -4.23
CA ILE A 28 -4.31 -0.54 -5.16
C ILE A 28 -4.77 -1.83 -4.50
N GLY A 29 -5.59 -2.60 -5.21
CA GLY A 29 -6.02 -3.95 -4.85
C GLY A 29 -6.96 -4.49 -5.91
N ALA A 30 -7.12 -5.81 -5.94
CA ALA A 30 -8.08 -6.47 -6.81
C ALA A 30 -8.77 -7.62 -6.09
N PHE A 31 -10.04 -7.80 -6.45
CA PHE A 31 -10.81 -9.01 -6.17
C PHE A 31 -10.60 -9.95 -7.34
N LEU A 32 -10.08 -11.15 -7.09
CA LEU A 32 -9.94 -12.16 -8.14
C LEU A 32 -11.17 -13.06 -8.10
N ASP A 33 -11.67 -13.41 -9.27
CA ASP A 33 -12.72 -14.40 -9.40
C ASP A 33 -12.14 -15.80 -9.12
N ASP A 34 -12.82 -16.57 -8.28
CA ASP A 34 -12.30 -17.77 -7.57
C ASP A 34 -12.06 -19.00 -8.47
N SER A 35 -12.06 -18.81 -9.79
CA SER A 35 -12.05 -19.89 -10.79
C SER A 35 -10.67 -20.51 -11.08
N SER A 36 -9.57 -19.97 -10.52
CA SER A 36 -8.20 -20.41 -10.87
C SER A 36 -7.41 -20.92 -9.66
N LYS A 37 -6.84 -22.13 -9.75
CA LYS A 37 -6.12 -22.82 -8.64
C LYS A 37 -4.81 -22.14 -8.17
N SER A 38 -4.44 -20.98 -8.70
CA SER A 38 -3.22 -20.22 -8.34
C SER A 38 -3.49 -19.03 -7.42
N VAL A 39 -4.59 -19.08 -6.66
CA VAL A 39 -5.16 -17.97 -5.88
C VAL A 39 -4.15 -17.31 -4.93
N GLY A 40 -3.44 -18.10 -4.11
CA GLY A 40 -2.68 -17.57 -2.98
C GLY A 40 -1.54 -16.61 -3.35
N THR A 41 -0.70 -16.98 -4.32
CA THR A 41 0.47 -16.17 -4.72
C THR A 41 0.06 -14.93 -5.50
N VAL A 42 -1.00 -15.02 -6.30
CA VAL A 42 -1.52 -13.90 -7.10
C VAL A 42 -2.20 -12.87 -6.19
N TYR A 43 -2.93 -13.29 -5.16
CA TYR A 43 -3.53 -12.38 -4.18
C TYR A 43 -2.49 -11.58 -3.41
N GLU A 44 -1.41 -12.21 -2.94
CA GLU A 44 -0.30 -11.49 -2.28
C GLU A 44 0.39 -10.54 -3.24
N HIS A 45 0.65 -10.99 -4.48
CA HIS A 45 1.28 -10.18 -5.49
C HIS A 45 0.47 -8.92 -5.81
N ILE A 46 -0.86 -8.96 -5.77
CA ILE A 46 -1.72 -7.81 -6.12
C ILE A 46 -2.10 -6.96 -4.90
N ASN A 47 -2.27 -7.56 -3.72
CA ASN A 47 -2.85 -6.87 -2.57
C ASN A 47 -1.85 -6.57 -1.44
N CYS A 48 -0.65 -7.15 -1.48
CA CYS A 48 0.41 -6.92 -0.50
C CYS A 48 1.59 -6.17 -1.12
N ASN A 49 2.19 -6.76 -2.17
CA ASN A 49 3.45 -6.30 -2.74
C ASN A 49 3.41 -4.84 -3.25
N PRO A 50 2.35 -4.35 -3.92
CA PRO A 50 2.28 -2.97 -4.40
C PRO A 50 2.50 -1.92 -3.32
N SER A 51 1.96 -2.19 -2.13
CA SER A 51 2.06 -1.25 -1.02
C SER A 51 3.48 -1.20 -0.47
N ILE A 52 4.15 -2.35 -0.41
CA ILE A 52 5.55 -2.46 0.01
C ILE A 52 6.45 -1.80 -1.03
N VAL A 53 6.28 -2.10 -2.33
CA VAL A 53 7.07 -1.50 -3.41
C VAL A 53 6.91 0.02 -3.44
N ALA A 54 5.69 0.53 -3.26
CA ALA A 54 5.46 1.97 -3.15
C ALA A 54 6.18 2.59 -1.94
N ALA A 55 6.17 1.91 -0.78
CA ALA A 55 6.88 2.36 0.41
C ALA A 55 8.40 2.35 0.22
N CYS A 56 8.97 1.30 -0.39
CA CYS A 56 10.40 1.25 -0.73
C CYS A 56 10.78 2.40 -1.66
N ALA A 57 10.04 2.59 -2.77
CA ALA A 57 10.34 3.66 -3.72
C ALA A 57 10.20 5.06 -3.11
N MET A 58 9.24 5.26 -2.20
CA MET A 58 9.14 6.50 -1.42
C MET A 58 10.31 6.67 -0.46
N ALA A 59 10.66 5.61 0.27
CA ALA A 59 11.76 5.64 1.23
C ALA A 59 13.08 5.97 0.51
N ASP A 60 13.41 5.27 -0.58
CA ASP A 60 14.64 5.49 -1.34
C ASP A 60 14.75 6.91 -1.90
N LYS A 61 13.61 7.50 -2.29
CA LYS A 61 13.56 8.84 -2.85
C LYS A 61 13.64 9.94 -1.80
N PHE A 62 12.95 9.75 -0.69
CA PHE A 62 12.72 10.77 0.32
C PHE A 62 13.45 10.50 1.62
N ASP A 63 14.44 9.60 1.64
CA ASP A 63 15.35 9.37 2.76
C ASP A 63 16.22 10.62 3.00
N SER A 64 15.62 11.66 3.55
CA SER A 64 16.31 12.85 3.99
C SER A 64 17.07 12.47 5.25
N ASN A 65 18.40 12.39 5.12
CA ASN A 65 19.34 12.23 6.21
C ASN A 65 18.89 13.06 7.43
N TYR A 66 18.60 12.33 8.52
CA TYR A 66 18.59 12.80 9.91
C TYR A 66 18.23 14.28 10.09
N ASN A 67 16.94 14.57 10.24
CA ASN A 67 16.38 15.40 11.31
C ASN A 67 15.00 15.92 10.90
N LEU A 68 14.06 15.85 11.86
CA LEU A 68 12.68 16.35 11.83
C LEU A 68 11.63 15.32 11.36
N SER A 69 10.93 14.77 12.36
CA SER A 69 9.68 14.02 12.21
C SER A 69 8.57 14.79 11.48
N GLU A 70 8.71 16.11 11.33
CA GLU A 70 7.74 16.98 10.65
C GLU A 70 7.89 16.98 9.12
N ASP A 71 9.06 16.60 8.58
CA ASP A 71 9.32 16.58 7.14
C ASP A 71 9.11 15.21 6.48
N GLN A 72 8.77 14.18 7.28
CA GLN A 72 8.51 12.83 6.79
C GLN A 72 7.33 12.78 5.82
N LYS A 73 7.54 12.12 4.69
CA LYS A 73 6.53 11.98 3.64
C LYS A 73 5.49 10.95 4.05
N ALA A 74 4.22 11.24 3.78
CA ALA A 74 3.13 10.40 4.26
C ALA A 74 2.69 9.37 3.21
N LEU A 75 2.61 8.11 3.63
CA LEU A 75 1.97 7.04 2.87
C LEU A 75 0.66 6.67 3.59
N LEU A 76 -0.47 6.93 2.94
CA LEU A 76 -1.78 6.46 3.37
C LEU A 76 -2.12 5.14 2.67
N TYR A 77 -2.11 4.04 3.43
CA TYR A 77 -2.42 2.71 2.95
C TYR A 77 -3.87 2.30 3.26
N PHE A 78 -4.59 1.81 2.26
CA PHE A 78 -5.94 1.27 2.44
C PHE A 78 -5.90 -0.23 2.76
N SER A 79 -6.22 -0.54 4.01
CA SER A 79 -6.35 -1.90 4.54
C SER A 79 -7.81 -2.31 4.63
N VAL A 80 -8.11 -3.59 4.86
CA VAL A 80 -9.45 -4.03 5.25
C VAL A 80 -9.72 -3.68 6.71
N ALA A 81 -10.94 -3.24 7.02
CA ALA A 81 -11.40 -2.94 8.37
C ALA A 81 -11.33 -4.16 9.31
N LYS A 82 -11.07 -3.89 10.60
CA LYS A 82 -11.11 -4.92 11.65
C LYS A 82 -12.57 -5.21 11.99
N GLY A 83 -12.96 -6.48 12.03
CA GLY A 83 -14.32 -6.90 12.41
C GLY A 83 -15.35 -6.84 11.28
N PHE A 84 -14.93 -6.68 10.01
CA PHE A 84 -15.85 -6.86 8.89
C PHE A 84 -16.31 -8.32 8.81
N PRO A 85 -17.60 -8.58 8.53
CA PRO A 85 -18.12 -9.94 8.41
C PRO A 85 -17.42 -10.71 7.29
N GLU A 86 -17.07 -11.97 7.59
CA GLU A 86 -16.32 -12.84 6.67
C GLU A 86 -17.08 -13.19 5.38
N PHE A 87 -18.40 -13.02 5.36
CA PHE A 87 -19.21 -13.26 4.16
C PHE A 87 -19.11 -12.14 3.11
N ILE A 88 -18.54 -10.98 3.45
CA ILE A 88 -18.43 -9.82 2.53
C ILE A 88 -17.10 -9.87 1.76
N PHE A 89 -16.03 -10.33 2.40
CA PHE A 89 -14.69 -10.30 1.82
C PHE A 89 -14.01 -11.66 1.94
N ASP A 90 -13.42 -12.11 0.83
CA ASP A 90 -12.54 -13.28 0.80
C ASP A 90 -11.45 -13.15 1.88
N GLN A 91 -11.33 -14.17 2.74
CA GLN A 91 -10.32 -14.21 3.78
C GLN A 91 -8.89 -14.12 3.22
N THR A 92 -8.65 -14.59 2.00
CA THR A 92 -7.36 -14.51 1.31
C THR A 92 -6.99 -13.05 1.04
N LEU A 93 -7.95 -12.24 0.56
CA LEU A 93 -7.79 -10.79 0.40
C LEU A 93 -7.50 -10.10 1.75
N VAL A 94 -8.27 -10.46 2.79
CA VAL A 94 -8.10 -9.88 4.13
C VAL A 94 -6.70 -10.19 4.66
N LYS A 95 -6.25 -11.43 4.52
CA LYS A 95 -4.91 -11.88 4.93
C LYS A 95 -3.83 -11.14 4.15
N SER A 96 -3.92 -11.06 2.82
CA SER A 96 -2.92 -10.37 1.99
C SER A 96 -2.82 -8.88 2.32
N LYS A 97 -3.95 -8.19 2.51
CA LYS A 97 -3.97 -6.77 2.91
C LYS A 97 -3.40 -6.56 4.32
N ARG A 98 -3.66 -7.48 5.25
CA ARG A 98 -3.07 -7.41 6.60
C ARG A 98 -1.59 -7.75 6.61
N LYS A 99 -1.11 -8.63 5.73
CA LYS A 99 0.32 -8.95 5.60
C LYS A 99 1.16 -7.73 5.25
N ALA A 100 0.67 -6.81 4.42
CA ALA A 100 1.37 -5.56 4.13
C ALA A 100 1.47 -4.62 5.34
N LYS A 101 0.56 -4.70 6.32
CA LYS A 101 0.52 -3.75 7.44
C LYS A 101 1.75 -3.87 8.34
N ALA A 102 2.21 -5.09 8.64
CA ALA A 102 3.35 -5.33 9.51
C ALA A 102 4.67 -4.73 8.97
N PRO A 103 5.10 -5.01 7.72
CA PRO A 103 6.30 -4.39 7.17
C PRO A 103 6.15 -2.87 7.04
N LEU A 104 4.99 -2.38 6.56
CA LEU A 104 4.74 -0.94 6.38
C LEU A 104 4.81 -0.12 7.68
N LEU A 105 4.42 -0.70 8.81
CA LEU A 105 4.53 -0.06 10.13
C LEU A 105 5.81 -0.46 10.89
N GLY A 106 6.67 -1.25 10.26
CA GLY A 106 7.91 -1.73 10.83
C GLY A 106 8.99 -0.66 10.90
N VAL A 107 10.09 -1.01 11.57
CA VAL A 107 11.26 -0.14 11.75
C VAL A 107 11.91 0.29 10.42
N GLU A 108 11.74 -0.52 9.37
CA GLU A 108 12.26 -0.28 8.03
C GLU A 108 11.77 1.05 7.45
N PHE A 109 10.48 1.36 7.62
CA PHE A 109 9.87 2.58 7.10
C PHE A 109 9.58 3.62 8.18
N GLY A 110 9.48 3.23 9.46
CA GLY A 110 9.08 4.15 10.54
C GLY A 110 9.98 5.38 10.72
N ASN A 111 11.26 5.27 10.39
CA ASN A 111 12.20 6.40 10.45
C ASN A 111 12.24 7.23 9.16
N LYS A 112 11.74 6.70 8.05
CA LYS A 112 11.82 7.30 6.71
C LYS A 112 10.50 7.92 6.26
N LEU A 113 9.38 7.30 6.63
CA LEU A 113 8.05 7.63 6.15
C LEU A 113 7.05 7.66 7.30
N ARG A 114 6.11 8.59 7.21
CA ARG A 114 4.93 8.61 8.08
C ARG A 114 3.84 7.73 7.47
N VAL A 115 3.86 6.45 7.81
CA VAL A 115 2.84 5.51 7.33
C VAL A 115 1.57 5.61 8.19
N ARG A 116 0.43 5.85 7.53
CA ARG A 116 -0.91 5.78 8.13
C ARG A 116 -1.70 4.72 7.37
N TYR A 117 -2.55 3.99 8.10
CA TYR A 117 -3.48 3.06 7.47
C TYR A 117 -4.91 3.49 7.77
N THR A 118 -5.79 3.36 6.78
CA THR A 118 -7.22 3.56 6.96
C THR A 118 -7.96 2.26 6.64
N PRO A 119 -8.97 1.87 7.44
CA PRO A 119 -9.90 0.82 7.04
C PRO A 119 -10.70 1.29 5.81
N SER A 120 -10.58 0.54 4.72
CA SER A 120 -11.39 0.71 3.51
C SER A 120 -12.84 0.36 3.83
N ILE A 121 -13.73 1.31 3.50
CA ILE A 121 -15.19 1.24 3.53
C ILE A 121 -15.79 1.29 4.95
N LYS A 122 -16.16 2.51 5.40
CA LYS A 122 -17.39 2.67 6.18
C LYS A 122 -18.52 2.47 5.18
N GLY A 123 -19.08 1.26 5.15
CA GLY A 123 -20.35 1.05 4.47
C GLY A 123 -21.38 1.88 5.22
N TYR A 124 -21.86 2.95 4.59
CA TYR A 124 -23.18 3.46 4.92
C TYR A 124 -24.14 2.39 4.40
N VAL A 125 -24.65 1.57 5.32
CA VAL A 125 -25.92 0.86 5.13
C VAL A 125 -27.02 1.87 5.38
#